data_AF-A0AAV0MTD9-F1
#
_entry.id   AF-A0AAV0MTD9-F1
#
_cell.length_a   1.000
_cell.length_b   1.000
_cell.length_c   1.000
_cell.angle_alpha   90.00
_cell.angle_beta   90.00
_cell.angle_gamma   90.00
#
_symmetry.space_group_name_H-M   'P 1'
#
loop_
_entity.id
_entity.type
_entity.pdbx_description
1 polymer ?
#
loop_
_entity_poly.entity_id
_entity_poly.type
_entity_poly.pdbx_seq_one_letter_code
_entity_poly.pdbx_strand_id
1 'polypeptide(L)'
;ANRTAEGGGKSGGSRLHSSVNRLKGREKEGLIEHPPPVVGAAFGYLSLPIGEAIAGFHGVLCFDHVEALEILLQGLCGVHRERLRVHELCLKSGPNLGPVASEVRLLCDLEHSEPTWTVKHIGGAMRGAGADQISVLVRSMIESKASKNVLRLFYGLGYKLENELLRVGFAFHFQRGAQITVTVSSINKMLKLHATDEAVPVTPGIQLVEVTAPATPENYSEVVAAVSSFCEYLAPLLHLSKPGISTGVVPTAAAAAASLMSDGGGTTL
;
A
#
# COMPACT_ATOMS: atom_id res chain seq x y z
N ALA A 1 -9.63 12.96 65.05
CA ALA A 1 -11.03 12.61 64.80
C ALA A 1 -11.62 13.65 63.83
N ASN A 2 -11.81 13.29 62.56
CA ASN A 2 -12.99 13.57 61.73
C ASN A 2 -12.65 13.37 60.24
N ARG A 3 -13.45 12.52 59.62
CA ARG A 3 -13.54 12.33 58.17
C ARG A 3 -14.43 13.42 57.58
N THR A 4 -14.12 13.86 56.37
CA THR A 4 -15.12 14.07 55.31
C THR A 4 -14.43 14.09 53.95
N ALA A 5 -15.07 13.40 53.01
CA ALA A 5 -14.68 13.25 51.61
C ALA A 5 -15.27 14.39 50.78
N GLU A 6 -14.66 14.68 49.62
CA GLU A 6 -15.29 14.70 48.29
C GLU A 6 -14.34 15.23 47.21
N GLY A 7 -14.38 14.64 46.01
CA GLY A 7 -14.24 15.40 44.76
C GLY A 7 -13.09 15.07 43.81
N GLY A 8 -13.38 14.22 42.81
CA GLY A 8 -12.88 14.30 41.41
C GLY A 8 -11.43 13.83 41.15
N GLY A 9 -11.11 12.94 40.22
CA GLY A 9 -11.80 12.51 39.01
C GLY A 9 -11.11 13.06 37.75
N LYS A 10 -10.42 12.16 37.03
CA LYS A 10 -10.05 12.17 35.58
C LYS A 10 -8.66 12.65 35.13
N SER A 11 -7.81 11.63 34.91
CA SER A 11 -7.11 11.29 33.66
C SER A 11 -6.87 12.41 32.63
N GLY A 12 -5.61 12.84 32.52
CA GLY A 12 -5.12 13.63 31.40
C GLY A 12 -4.78 12.73 30.20
N GLY A 13 -5.63 12.77 29.18
CA GLY A 13 -5.35 12.19 27.87
C GLY A 13 -6.27 12.83 26.85
N SER A 14 -5.73 13.72 26.00
CA SER A 14 -6.29 14.12 24.69
C SER A 14 -5.55 15.36 24.18
N ARG A 15 -4.52 15.15 23.35
CA ARG A 15 -3.87 16.23 22.60
C ARG A 15 -3.40 15.77 21.21
N LEU A 16 -4.25 15.04 20.48
CA LEU A 16 -4.02 14.69 19.07
C LEU A 16 -5.24 14.90 18.15
N HIS A 17 -6.37 15.37 18.67
CA HIS A 17 -7.63 15.45 17.91
C HIS A 17 -7.87 16.77 17.12
N SER A 18 -6.92 17.71 17.08
CA SER A 18 -7.22 19.09 16.64
C SER A 18 -6.79 19.47 15.22
N SER A 19 -6.07 18.64 14.46
CA SER A 19 -5.42 19.11 13.22
C SER A 19 -6.14 18.77 11.91
N VAL A 20 -7.24 18.01 11.92
CA VAL A 20 -7.93 17.57 10.68
C VAL A 20 -9.29 18.27 10.46
N ASN A 21 -9.92 18.85 11.49
CA ASN A 21 -11.28 19.40 11.37
C ASN A 21 -11.41 20.88 10.93
N ARG A 22 -10.32 21.56 10.56
CA ARG A 22 -10.35 23.00 10.25
C ARG A 22 -10.27 23.30 8.75
N LEU A 23 -11.13 22.67 7.95
CA LEU A 23 -11.26 22.93 6.51
C LEU A 23 -12.69 23.19 6.01
N LYS A 24 -13.67 23.26 6.89
CA LYS A 24 -15.03 23.68 6.53
C LYS A 24 -15.25 25.13 6.94
N GLY A 25 -15.21 26.03 5.97
CA GLY A 25 -15.80 27.36 6.15
C GLY A 25 -15.02 28.49 5.47
N ARG A 26 -15.28 28.68 4.16
CA ARG A 26 -15.52 29.99 3.51
C ARG A 26 -15.55 29.82 1.99
N GLU A 27 -16.76 29.69 1.45
CA GLU A 27 -17.05 30.13 0.09
C GLU A 27 -17.47 31.60 0.17
N LYS A 28 -16.87 32.46 -0.66
CA LYS A 28 -17.55 33.30 -1.67
C LYS A 28 -16.65 34.45 -2.15
N GLU A 29 -16.83 34.73 -3.45
CA GLU A 29 -16.53 35.95 -4.23
C GLU A 29 -15.18 36.10 -4.94
N GLY A 30 -15.26 36.37 -6.26
CA GLY A 30 -14.18 36.92 -7.08
C GLY A 30 -13.92 36.18 -8.40
N LEU A 31 -14.79 36.34 -9.40
CA LEU A 31 -14.57 35.88 -10.78
C LEU A 31 -13.63 36.88 -11.50
N ILE A 32 -12.41 36.47 -11.83
CA ILE A 32 -11.59 37.12 -12.87
C ILE A 32 -11.01 36.00 -13.75
N GLU A 33 -11.40 36.00 -15.01
CA GLU A 33 -10.95 35.07 -16.04
C GLU A 33 -9.48 35.31 -16.39
N HIS A 34 -8.66 34.27 -16.25
CA HIS A 34 -7.37 34.15 -16.93
C HIS A 34 -7.34 32.79 -17.66
N PRO A 35 -6.76 32.74 -18.88
CA PRO A 35 -6.78 31.54 -19.71
C PRO A 35 -6.06 30.37 -19.01
N PRO A 36 -6.47 29.11 -19.25
CA PRO A 36 -5.89 27.98 -18.56
C PRO A 36 -4.40 27.84 -18.92
N PRO A 37 -3.50 27.76 -17.94
CA PRO A 37 -2.12 27.41 -18.22
C PRO A 37 -2.06 25.96 -18.70
N VAL A 38 -1.34 25.77 -19.81
CA VAL A 38 -1.03 24.47 -20.40
C VAL A 38 -0.49 23.55 -19.30
N VAL A 39 -1.16 22.41 -19.10
CA VAL A 39 -0.90 21.39 -18.05
C VAL A 39 0.55 20.87 -18.06
N GLY A 40 1.31 21.13 -19.13
CA GLY A 40 2.74 20.81 -19.23
C GLY A 40 3.67 21.62 -18.31
N ALA A 41 3.26 22.78 -17.79
CA ALA A 41 4.15 23.66 -17.01
C ALA A 41 4.19 23.35 -15.50
N ALA A 42 3.14 22.73 -14.93
CA ALA A 42 3.08 22.46 -13.50
C ALA A 42 3.98 21.29 -13.05
N PHE A 43 4.42 20.45 -13.98
CA PHE A 43 5.38 19.36 -13.73
C PHE A 43 6.85 19.80 -13.82
N GLY A 44 7.13 21.06 -14.18
CA GLY A 44 8.50 21.56 -14.42
C GLY A 44 9.38 21.78 -13.18
N TYR A 45 8.86 21.57 -11.97
CA TYR A 45 9.60 21.78 -10.71
C TYR A 45 9.74 20.55 -9.82
N LEU A 46 9.21 19.39 -10.22
CA LEU A 46 9.68 18.13 -9.66
C LEU A 46 10.83 17.64 -10.54
N SER A 47 12.04 17.63 -10.00
CA SER A 47 13.12 16.81 -10.55
C SER A 47 12.66 15.35 -10.41
N LEU A 48 11.96 14.86 -11.43
CA LEU A 48 11.41 13.51 -11.49
C LEU A 48 12.55 12.57 -11.89
N PRO A 49 12.95 11.60 -11.05
CA PRO A 49 13.74 10.49 -11.56
C PRO A 49 12.94 9.79 -12.66
N ILE A 50 13.63 9.47 -13.73
CA ILE A 50 13.14 8.81 -14.94
C ILE A 50 12.45 7.49 -14.53
N GLY A 51 11.30 7.21 -15.15
CA GLY A 51 10.31 6.25 -14.68
C GLY A 51 10.85 4.89 -14.23
N GLU A 52 10.58 4.56 -12.98
CA GLU A 52 10.78 3.22 -12.44
C GLU A 52 9.60 2.34 -12.89
N ALA A 53 9.87 1.08 -13.21
CA ALA A 53 8.85 0.06 -13.40
C ALA A 53 8.73 -0.77 -12.12
N ILE A 54 7.53 -1.23 -11.79
CA ILE A 54 7.37 -2.27 -10.77
C ILE A 54 6.93 -3.55 -11.46
N ALA A 55 7.66 -4.62 -11.17
CA ALA A 55 7.26 -5.98 -11.44
C ALA A 55 6.61 -6.55 -10.18
N GLY A 56 5.41 -7.14 -10.28
CA GLY A 56 4.82 -7.83 -9.14
C GLY A 56 3.80 -8.93 -9.43
N PHE A 57 3.70 -9.86 -8.49
CA PHE A 57 2.67 -10.88 -8.36
C PHE A 57 1.73 -10.54 -7.20
N HIS A 58 0.46 -10.92 -7.34
CA HIS A 58 -0.51 -10.84 -6.25
C HIS A 58 -1.00 -12.26 -5.93
N GLY A 59 -1.26 -12.52 -4.66
CA GLY A 59 -1.94 -13.71 -4.19
C GLY A 59 -2.88 -13.37 -3.06
N VAL A 60 -3.76 -14.31 -2.76
CA VAL A 60 -4.74 -14.19 -1.69
C VAL A 60 -4.52 -15.33 -0.70
N LEU A 61 -4.43 -15.00 0.58
CA LEU A 61 -4.19 -15.96 1.66
C LEU A 61 -5.32 -15.90 2.69
N CYS A 62 -5.82 -17.06 3.09
CA CYS A 62 -6.70 -17.16 4.26
C CYS A 62 -5.94 -16.84 5.55
N PHE A 63 -6.62 -16.23 6.51
CA PHE A 63 -6.04 -15.84 7.78
C PHE A 63 -5.33 -16.99 8.50
N ASP A 64 -5.89 -18.20 8.42
CA ASP A 64 -5.38 -19.40 9.09
C ASP A 64 -3.96 -19.81 8.63
N HIS A 65 -3.48 -19.31 7.49
CA HIS A 65 -2.15 -19.62 6.96
C HIS A 65 -1.16 -18.45 7.07
N VAL A 66 -1.58 -17.32 7.64
CA VAL A 66 -0.73 -16.11 7.74
C VAL A 66 0.47 -16.35 8.65
N GLU A 67 0.28 -17.06 9.76
CA GLU A 67 1.36 -17.36 10.71
C GLU A 67 2.41 -18.28 10.08
N ALA A 68 1.99 -19.34 9.38
CA ALA A 68 2.90 -20.22 8.67
C ALA A 68 3.69 -19.48 7.58
N LEU A 69 3.03 -18.57 6.85
CA LEU A 69 3.71 -17.72 5.86
C LEU A 69 4.70 -16.76 6.53
N GLU A 70 4.35 -16.15 7.67
CA GLU A 70 5.25 -15.28 8.42
C GLU A 70 6.50 -16.04 8.88
N ILE A 71 6.35 -17.25 9.43
CA ILE A 71 7.47 -18.10 9.84
C ILE A 71 8.38 -18.43 8.64
N LEU A 72 7.79 -18.81 7.50
CA LEU A 72 8.54 -19.07 6.28
C LEU A 72 9.32 -17.83 5.81
N LEU A 73 8.66 -16.67 5.74
CA LEU A 73 9.29 -15.41 5.32
C LEU A 73 10.40 -15.01 6.29
N GLN A 74 10.19 -15.15 7.60
CA GLN A 74 11.19 -14.89 8.64
C GLN A 74 12.42 -15.80 8.46
N GLY A 75 12.22 -17.10 8.19
CA GLY A 75 13.29 -18.05 7.92
C GLY A 75 14.06 -17.75 6.62
N LEU A 76 13.38 -17.28 5.58
CA LEU A 76 14.00 -16.91 4.30
C LEU A 76 14.75 -15.56 4.35
N CYS A 77 14.28 -14.62 5.18
CA CYS A 77 14.77 -13.25 5.24
C CYS A 77 15.87 -13.06 6.29
N GLY A 78 15.77 -13.76 7.42
CA GLY A 78 16.69 -13.63 8.56
C GLY A 78 16.54 -12.31 9.35
N VAL A 79 15.79 -11.33 8.85
CA VAL A 79 15.47 -10.07 9.55
C VAL A 79 14.02 -10.02 9.98
N HIS A 80 13.71 -9.20 10.98
CA HIS A 80 12.36 -9.09 11.52
C HIS A 80 11.42 -8.41 10.52
N ARG A 81 10.14 -8.78 10.58
CA ARG A 81 9.09 -8.10 9.82
C ARG A 81 9.01 -6.62 10.15
N GLU A 82 8.70 -5.82 9.14
CA GLU A 82 8.31 -4.42 9.29
C GLU A 82 6.79 -4.33 9.41
N ARG A 83 6.29 -3.57 10.39
CA ARG A 83 4.84 -3.33 10.51
C ARG A 83 4.41 -2.39 9.39
N LEU A 84 3.21 -2.63 8.88
CA LEU A 84 2.62 -1.83 7.83
C LEU A 84 1.29 -1.27 8.32
N ARG A 85 1.17 0.05 8.38
CA ARG A 85 -0.11 0.75 8.54
C ARG A 85 -0.13 1.97 7.61
N VAL A 86 -0.70 1.79 6.42
CA VAL A 86 -0.69 2.81 5.37
C VAL A 86 -2.10 3.28 5.08
N HIS A 87 -2.31 4.59 5.22
CA HIS A 87 -3.54 5.26 4.82
C HIS A 87 -3.44 5.71 3.37
N GLU A 88 -4.32 5.18 2.52
CA GLU A 88 -4.32 5.37 1.07
C GLU A 88 -5.54 6.18 0.61
N LEU A 89 -5.28 7.27 -0.10
CA LEU A 89 -6.29 8.07 -0.79
C LEU A 89 -6.15 7.89 -2.29
N CYS A 90 -7.16 7.32 -2.95
CA CYS A 90 -7.19 7.21 -4.40
C CYS A 90 -7.89 8.41 -5.01
N LEU A 91 -7.17 9.13 -5.87
CA LEU A 91 -7.64 10.31 -6.56
C LEU A 91 -7.81 10.01 -8.05
N LYS A 92 -8.89 10.50 -8.64
CA LYS A 92 -9.14 10.47 -10.08
C LYS A 92 -9.17 11.86 -10.67
N SER A 93 -8.59 12.01 -11.85
CA SER A 93 -8.65 13.27 -12.60
C SER A 93 -10.11 13.58 -12.99
N GLY A 94 -10.53 14.82 -12.79
CA GLY A 94 -11.80 15.31 -13.34
C GLY A 94 -11.78 15.37 -14.88
N PRO A 95 -12.96 15.50 -15.52
CA PRO A 95 -13.07 15.57 -16.98
C PRO A 95 -12.33 16.77 -17.60
N ASN A 96 -12.03 17.79 -16.79
CA ASN A 96 -11.34 19.01 -17.22
C ASN A 96 -9.83 18.82 -17.47
N LEU A 97 -9.26 17.68 -17.08
CA LEU A 97 -7.82 17.39 -17.19
C LEU A 97 -7.43 16.61 -18.45
N GLY A 98 -8.41 16.29 -19.30
CA GLY A 98 -8.20 15.61 -20.57
C GLY A 98 -9.16 14.44 -20.79
N PRO A 99 -9.12 13.82 -21.98
CA PRO A 99 -10.05 12.75 -22.34
C PRO A 99 -9.75 11.41 -21.64
N VAL A 100 -8.56 11.25 -21.05
CA VAL A 100 -8.14 10.01 -20.38
C VAL A 100 -8.07 10.25 -18.88
N ALA A 101 -8.81 9.44 -18.11
CA ALA A 101 -8.75 9.49 -16.66
C ALA A 101 -7.37 9.04 -16.15
N SER A 102 -6.75 9.86 -15.30
CA SER A 102 -5.53 9.53 -14.57
C SER A 102 -5.87 9.25 -13.10
N GLU A 103 -5.25 8.21 -12.55
CA GLU A 103 -5.36 7.83 -11.14
C GLU A 103 -4.05 8.12 -10.41
N VAL A 104 -4.16 8.78 -9.25
CA VAL A 104 -3.03 9.08 -8.36
C VAL A 104 -3.38 8.58 -6.96
N ARG A 105 -2.43 7.92 -6.31
CA ARG A 105 -2.57 7.45 -4.93
C ARG A 105 -1.73 8.32 -4.01
N LEU A 106 -2.32 8.77 -2.91
CA LEU A 106 -1.60 9.42 -1.82
C LEU A 106 -1.49 8.43 -0.68
N LEU A 107 -0.26 8.11 -0.28
CA LEU A 107 0.04 7.15 0.77
C LEU A 107 0.60 7.89 1.98
N CYS A 108 0.02 7.63 3.15
CA CYS A 108 0.49 8.16 4.42
C CYS A 108 0.85 6.97 5.32
N ASP A 109 2.14 6.85 5.64
CA ASP A 109 2.61 5.84 6.58
C ASP A 109 2.34 6.30 8.02
N LEU A 110 1.60 5.48 8.76
CA LEU A 110 1.15 5.76 10.12
C LEU A 110 1.96 5.03 11.20
N GLU A 111 2.90 4.17 10.84
CA GLU A 111 3.79 3.52 11.82
C GLU A 111 4.89 4.48 12.31
N HIS A 112 5.17 5.53 11.53
CA HIS A 112 6.14 6.56 11.88
C HIS A 112 5.52 7.65 12.77
N SER A 113 6.29 8.14 13.76
CA SER A 113 5.87 9.21 14.66
C SER A 113 5.59 10.54 13.93
N GLU A 114 6.30 10.79 12.83
CA GLU A 114 6.03 11.87 11.90
C GLU A 114 5.53 11.27 10.56
N PRO A 115 4.21 11.29 10.30
CA PRO A 115 3.66 10.68 9.10
C PRO A 115 4.15 11.44 7.86
N THR A 116 4.78 10.70 6.95
CA THR A 116 5.24 11.21 5.65
C THR A 116 4.25 10.84 4.56
N TRP A 117 3.98 11.77 3.66
CA TRP A 117 3.11 11.53 2.51
C TRP A 117 3.96 11.15 1.30
N THR A 118 3.49 10.18 0.53
CA THR A 118 4.07 9.78 -0.76
C THR A 118 2.98 9.86 -1.81
N VAL A 119 3.26 10.54 -2.91
CA VAL A 119 2.44 10.51 -4.12
C VAL A 119 2.92 9.36 -4.97
N LYS A 120 2.00 8.51 -5.40
CA LYS A 120 2.26 7.36 -6.27
C LYS A 120 1.37 7.44 -7.49
N HIS A 121 1.98 7.60 -8.66
CA HIS A 121 1.30 7.48 -9.94
C HIS A 121 1.60 6.10 -10.52
N ILE A 122 0.55 5.36 -10.89
CA ILE A 122 0.68 4.03 -11.45
C ILE A 122 0.24 4.08 -12.92
N GLY A 123 1.20 3.86 -13.81
CA GLY A 123 0.94 3.84 -15.25
C GLY A 123 0.27 2.55 -15.72
N GLY A 124 0.04 2.50 -17.03
CA GLY A 124 -0.49 1.32 -17.70
C GLY A 124 0.42 0.10 -17.55
N ALA A 125 -0.18 -1.09 -17.53
CA ALA A 125 0.56 -2.33 -17.68
C ALA A 125 1.34 -2.35 -18.99
N MET A 126 2.51 -2.97 -19.00
CA MET A 126 3.24 -3.29 -20.22
C MET A 126 2.33 -4.09 -21.16
N ARG A 127 2.36 -3.78 -22.47
CA ARG A 127 1.54 -4.41 -23.50
C ARG A 127 2.40 -4.90 -24.66
N GLY A 128 1.86 -5.84 -25.45
CA GLY A 128 2.51 -6.42 -26.63
C GLY A 128 2.99 -7.85 -26.38
N ALA A 129 3.52 -8.50 -27.42
CA ALA A 129 3.88 -9.93 -27.39
C ALA A 129 4.87 -10.30 -26.27
N GLY A 130 5.74 -9.37 -25.87
CA GLY A 130 6.63 -9.55 -24.72
C GLY A 130 5.91 -9.57 -23.37
N ALA A 131 4.79 -8.85 -23.21
CA ALA A 131 4.03 -8.79 -21.96
C ALA A 131 3.19 -10.05 -21.71
N ASP A 132 2.77 -10.74 -22.79
CA ASP A 132 1.99 -11.98 -22.71
C ASP A 132 2.86 -13.18 -22.31
N GLN A 133 4.16 -13.13 -22.62
CA GLN A 133 5.13 -14.16 -22.21
C GLN A 133 5.66 -13.97 -20.79
N ILE A 134 5.40 -12.81 -20.17
CA ILE A 134 5.85 -12.50 -18.80
C ILE A 134 4.76 -12.89 -17.79
N SER A 135 5.13 -13.80 -16.88
CA SER A 135 4.31 -14.31 -15.78
C SER A 135 3.94 -13.24 -14.75
N VAL A 136 4.74 -12.17 -14.68
CA VAL A 136 4.60 -11.04 -13.75
C VAL A 136 3.84 -9.87 -14.39
N LEU A 137 3.13 -9.06 -13.61
CA LEU A 137 2.67 -7.76 -14.09
C LEU A 137 3.83 -6.76 -14.00
N VAL A 138 4.21 -6.18 -15.15
CA VAL A 138 5.16 -5.07 -15.22
C VAL A 138 4.40 -3.81 -15.59
N ARG A 139 4.60 -2.72 -14.84
CA ARG A 139 3.99 -1.42 -15.13
C ARG A 139 4.88 -0.27 -14.68
N SER A 140 4.74 0.89 -15.32
CA SER A 140 5.44 2.10 -14.85
C SER A 140 4.85 2.61 -13.54
N MET A 141 5.72 3.10 -12.67
CA MET A 141 5.37 3.68 -11.39
C MET A 141 6.30 4.84 -11.08
N ILE A 142 5.71 5.92 -10.59
CA ILE A 142 6.49 7.08 -10.14
C ILE A 142 6.04 7.39 -8.72
N GLU A 143 7.00 7.45 -7.81
CA GLU A 143 6.79 7.82 -6.42
C GLU A 143 7.55 9.09 -6.08
N SER A 144 6.94 9.94 -5.24
CA SER A 144 7.58 11.16 -4.77
C SER A 144 7.09 11.52 -3.37
N LYS A 145 8.02 11.93 -2.51
CA LYS A 145 7.68 12.43 -1.18
C LYS A 145 6.94 13.75 -1.29
N ALA A 146 5.94 13.92 -0.44
CA ALA A 146 5.08 15.09 -0.44
C ALA A 146 4.79 15.58 0.98
N SER A 147 4.39 16.84 1.05
CA SER A 147 3.98 17.46 2.31
C SER A 147 2.52 17.14 2.64
N LYS A 148 2.10 17.46 3.87
CA LYS A 148 0.73 17.28 4.37
C LYS A 148 -0.36 18.00 3.55
N ASN A 149 0.02 18.97 2.71
CA ASN A 149 -0.89 19.71 1.85
C ASN A 149 -1.15 19.06 0.48
N VAL A 150 -0.59 17.88 0.23
CA VAL A 150 -0.67 17.19 -1.06
C VAL A 150 -2.10 16.95 -1.54
N LEU A 151 -3.03 16.59 -0.65
CA LEU A 151 -4.43 16.41 -1.02
C LEU A 151 -5.06 17.70 -1.56
N ARG A 152 -4.78 18.84 -0.90
CA ARG A 152 -5.28 20.15 -1.35
C ARG A 152 -4.70 20.54 -2.70
N LEU A 153 -3.42 20.25 -2.93
CA LEU A 153 -2.77 20.48 -4.22
C LEU A 153 -3.50 19.73 -5.33
N PHE A 154 -3.74 18.42 -5.16
CA PHE A 154 -4.42 17.61 -6.18
C PHE A 154 -5.87 18.05 -6.42
N TYR A 155 -6.59 18.48 -5.39
CA TYR A 155 -7.91 19.09 -5.57
C TYR A 155 -7.84 20.38 -6.39
N GLY A 156 -6.85 21.24 -6.14
CA GLY A 156 -6.60 22.45 -6.94
C GLY A 156 -6.24 22.14 -8.39
N LEU A 157 -5.59 20.99 -8.65
CA LEU A 157 -5.31 20.49 -9.99
C LEU A 157 -6.55 19.89 -10.67
N GLY A 158 -7.68 19.71 -9.97
CA GLY A 158 -8.90 19.16 -10.55
C GLY A 158 -9.06 17.65 -10.37
N TYR A 159 -8.28 17.02 -9.49
CA TYR A 159 -8.53 15.65 -9.05
C TYR A 159 -9.63 15.61 -7.99
N LYS A 160 -10.30 14.47 -7.88
CA LYS A 160 -11.32 14.19 -6.88
C LYS A 160 -11.00 12.90 -6.15
N LEU A 161 -11.30 12.86 -4.86
CA LEU A 161 -11.19 11.63 -4.06
C LEU A 161 -12.26 10.65 -4.54
N GLU A 162 -11.82 9.47 -4.96
CA GLU A 162 -12.72 8.38 -5.37
C GLU A 162 -12.96 7.42 -4.20
N ASN A 163 -11.88 6.96 -3.58
CA ASN A 163 -11.95 6.04 -2.45
C ASN A 163 -10.81 6.29 -1.46
N GLU A 164 -11.02 5.79 -0.25
CA GLU A 164 -10.09 5.89 0.86
C GLU A 164 -10.04 4.53 1.55
N LEU A 165 -8.82 4.05 1.79
CA LEU A 165 -8.54 2.73 2.33
C LEU A 165 -7.45 2.80 3.41
N LEU A 166 -7.48 1.87 4.34
CA LEU A 166 -6.42 1.63 5.30
C LEU A 166 -5.84 0.23 5.09
N ARG A 167 -4.57 0.17 4.72
CA ARG A 167 -3.82 -1.09 4.61
C ARG A 167 -3.14 -1.36 5.93
N VAL A 168 -3.39 -2.52 6.53
CA VAL A 168 -2.79 -2.95 7.81
C VAL A 168 -2.18 -4.33 7.65
N GLY A 169 -0.94 -4.52 8.09
CA GLY A 169 -0.27 -5.80 7.99
C GLY A 169 1.22 -5.71 8.28
N PHE A 170 2.02 -6.41 7.50
CA PHE A 170 3.48 -6.41 7.63
C PHE A 170 4.17 -6.62 6.28
N ALA A 171 5.46 -6.28 6.23
CA ALA A 171 6.31 -6.46 5.07
C ALA A 171 7.65 -7.10 5.43
N PHE A 172 8.22 -7.81 4.47
CA PHE A 172 9.59 -8.32 4.50
C PHE A 172 10.33 -7.83 3.26
N HIS A 173 11.60 -7.45 3.45
CA HIS A 173 12.46 -6.92 2.39
C HIS A 173 13.63 -7.89 2.16
N PHE A 174 13.76 -8.39 0.94
CA PHE A 174 14.77 -9.36 0.54
C PHE A 174 15.73 -8.75 -0.47
N GLN A 175 16.99 -9.15 -0.41
CA GLN A 175 17.99 -8.85 -1.44
C GLN A 175 18.45 -10.16 -2.08
N ARG A 176 17.80 -10.56 -3.18
CA ARG A 176 18.06 -11.83 -3.89
C ARG A 176 17.99 -11.63 -5.40
N GLY A 177 19.08 -11.16 -5.99
CA GLY A 177 19.13 -10.75 -7.41
C GLY A 177 18.40 -9.43 -7.70
N ALA A 178 17.32 -9.14 -6.98
CA ALA A 178 16.64 -7.85 -6.93
C ALA A 178 16.19 -7.54 -5.48
N GLN A 179 15.82 -6.27 -5.24
CA GLN A 179 15.17 -5.86 -4.00
C GLN A 179 13.69 -6.30 -4.05
N ILE A 180 13.38 -7.43 -3.42
CA ILE A 180 12.03 -8.00 -3.41
C ILE A 180 11.34 -7.61 -2.11
N THR A 181 10.14 -7.06 -2.22
CA THR A 181 9.28 -6.72 -1.09
C THR A 181 8.08 -7.65 -1.07
N VAL A 182 7.89 -8.36 0.03
CA VAL A 182 6.69 -9.17 0.26
C VAL A 182 5.83 -8.45 1.28
N THR A 183 4.63 -8.05 0.88
CA THR A 183 3.66 -7.37 1.75
C THR A 183 2.48 -8.29 2.00
N VAL A 184 2.16 -8.56 3.26
CA VAL A 184 0.96 -9.27 3.69
C VAL A 184 0.06 -8.27 4.40
N SER A 185 -1.12 -7.97 3.85
CA SER A 185 -1.96 -6.90 4.37
C SER A 185 -3.46 -7.14 4.20
N SER A 186 -4.23 -6.62 5.15
CA SER A 186 -5.68 -6.50 5.05
C SER A 186 -6.02 -5.14 4.49
N ILE A 187 -6.99 -5.12 3.57
CA ILE A 187 -7.55 -3.89 3.03
C ILE A 187 -8.80 -3.54 3.85
N ASN A 188 -8.74 -2.40 4.53
CA ASN A 188 -9.82 -1.92 5.39
C ASN A 188 -10.47 -0.70 4.76
N LYS A 189 -11.81 -0.66 4.77
CA LYS A 189 -12.58 0.50 4.34
C LYS A 189 -12.86 1.38 5.55
N MET A 190 -12.83 2.67 5.31
CA MET A 190 -13.14 3.69 6.31
C MET A 190 -14.65 3.92 6.36
N LEU A 191 -15.27 3.73 7.53
CA LEU A 191 -16.69 4.02 7.73
C LEU A 191 -16.97 5.52 7.75
N LYS A 192 -15.99 6.29 8.23
CA LYS A 192 -15.98 7.74 8.26
C LYS A 192 -14.69 8.24 7.65
N LEU A 193 -14.80 9.28 6.83
CA LEU A 193 -13.67 9.87 6.13
C LEU A 193 -12.53 10.19 7.11
N HIS A 194 -11.34 9.69 6.82
CA HIS A 194 -10.11 9.88 7.61
C HIS A 194 -10.12 9.29 9.05
N ALA A 195 -11.17 8.58 9.48
CA ALA A 195 -11.21 7.91 10.78
C ALA A 195 -10.50 6.54 10.78
N THR A 196 -9.16 6.53 10.91
CA THR A 196 -8.32 5.32 10.71
C THR A 196 -8.49 4.27 11.81
N ASP A 197 -9.06 4.65 12.96
CA ASP A 197 -9.25 3.76 14.10
C ASP A 197 -10.60 3.03 14.04
N GLU A 198 -11.50 3.47 13.16
CA GLU A 198 -12.82 2.88 12.92
C GLU A 198 -12.86 2.07 11.60
N ALA A 199 -11.69 1.82 11.00
CA ALA A 199 -11.59 1.09 9.74
C ALA A 199 -11.99 -0.38 9.92
N VAL A 200 -12.76 -0.91 8.97
CA VAL A 200 -13.22 -2.31 8.99
C VAL A 200 -12.68 -3.08 7.79
N PRO A 201 -12.27 -4.35 7.95
CA PRO A 201 -11.80 -5.16 6.82
C PRO A 201 -12.86 -5.28 5.74
N VAL A 202 -12.47 -5.06 4.48
CA VAL A 202 -13.37 -5.26 3.33
C VAL A 202 -13.64 -6.74 3.12
N THR A 203 -12.63 -7.58 3.34
CA THR A 203 -12.69 -9.04 3.25
C THR A 203 -12.18 -9.66 4.54
N PRO A 204 -13.04 -9.80 5.58
CA PRO A 204 -12.66 -10.44 6.83
C PRO A 204 -12.14 -11.86 6.60
N GLY A 205 -11.08 -12.25 7.31
CA GLY A 205 -10.47 -13.58 7.20
C GLY A 205 -9.58 -13.78 5.96
N ILE A 206 -9.41 -12.75 5.13
CA ILE A 206 -8.57 -12.80 3.92
C ILE A 206 -7.50 -11.72 4.00
N GLN A 207 -6.25 -12.09 3.73
CA GLN A 207 -5.11 -11.21 3.58
C GLN A 207 -4.66 -11.18 2.12
N LEU A 208 -4.31 -9.99 1.64
CA LEU A 208 -3.67 -9.80 0.34
C LEU A 208 -2.16 -9.97 0.51
N VAL A 209 -1.55 -10.82 -0.32
CA VAL A 209 -0.11 -10.96 -0.42
C VAL A 209 0.36 -10.36 -1.73
N GLU A 210 1.22 -9.36 -1.66
CA GLU A 210 1.85 -8.72 -2.82
C GLU A 210 3.35 -8.98 -2.78
N VAL A 211 3.90 -9.47 -3.89
CA VAL A 211 5.35 -9.60 -4.10
C VAL A 211 5.73 -8.61 -5.18
N THR A 212 6.52 -7.60 -4.83
CA THR A 212 6.92 -6.53 -5.74
C THR A 212 8.43 -6.34 -5.75
N ALA A 213 8.96 -5.87 -6.87
CA ALA A 213 10.34 -5.42 -6.98
C ALA A 213 10.42 -4.20 -7.91
N PRO A 214 11.20 -3.17 -7.56
CA PRO A 214 11.51 -2.09 -8.47
C PRO A 214 12.40 -2.60 -9.60
N ALA A 215 12.17 -2.09 -10.79
CA ALA A 215 12.88 -2.40 -12.02
C ALA A 215 13.08 -1.13 -12.85
N THR A 216 14.10 -1.14 -13.68
CA THR A 216 14.31 -0.14 -14.73
C THR A 216 14.07 -0.79 -16.10
N PRO A 217 13.88 0.00 -17.17
CA PRO A 217 13.76 -0.54 -18.51
C PRO A 217 14.92 -1.43 -18.95
N GLU A 218 16.11 -1.26 -18.35
CA GLU A 218 17.33 -1.98 -18.69
C GLU A 218 17.45 -3.33 -17.97
N ASN A 219 16.84 -3.51 -16.80
CA ASN A 219 17.02 -4.70 -15.95
C ASN A 219 15.74 -5.48 -15.64
N TYR A 220 14.59 -5.07 -16.19
CA TYR A 220 13.31 -5.69 -15.81
C TYR A 220 13.24 -7.20 -16.09
N SER A 221 13.97 -7.72 -17.08
CA SER A 221 14.04 -9.16 -17.37
C SER A 221 14.68 -9.94 -16.22
N GLU A 222 15.78 -9.43 -15.67
CA GLU A 222 16.49 -10.01 -14.53
C GLU A 222 15.62 -9.94 -13.27
N VAL A 223 14.97 -8.79 -13.04
CA VAL A 223 14.06 -8.60 -11.91
C VAL A 223 12.86 -9.56 -12.01
N VAL A 224 12.28 -9.73 -13.19
CA VAL A 224 11.19 -10.69 -13.44
C VAL A 224 11.63 -12.11 -13.13
N ALA A 225 12.84 -12.51 -13.54
CA ALA A 225 13.38 -13.84 -13.25
C ALA A 225 13.60 -14.04 -11.74
N ALA A 226 14.18 -13.06 -11.05
CA ALA A 226 14.40 -13.10 -9.61
C ALA A 226 13.07 -13.19 -8.82
N VAL A 227 12.09 -12.35 -9.17
CA VAL A 227 10.76 -12.37 -8.55
C VAL A 227 10.05 -13.70 -8.82
N SER A 228 10.09 -14.21 -10.06
CA SER A 228 9.48 -15.50 -10.40
C SER A 228 10.12 -16.66 -9.62
N SER A 229 11.45 -16.71 -9.57
CA SER A 229 12.16 -17.71 -8.78
C SER A 229 11.87 -17.58 -7.28
N PHE A 230 11.67 -16.37 -6.77
CA PHE A 230 11.34 -16.17 -5.37
C PHE A 230 9.93 -16.70 -5.03
N CYS A 231 8.96 -16.50 -5.93
CA CYS A 231 7.59 -16.97 -5.75
C CYS A 231 7.48 -18.50 -5.63
N GLU A 232 8.40 -19.27 -6.22
CA GLU A 232 8.46 -20.73 -6.07
C GLU A 232 8.68 -21.16 -4.62
N TYR A 233 9.42 -20.38 -3.81
CA TYR A 233 9.55 -20.66 -2.37
C TYR A 233 8.25 -20.50 -1.61
N LEU A 234 7.31 -19.70 -2.13
CA LEU A 234 6.02 -19.42 -1.50
C LEU A 234 4.91 -20.35 -1.99
N ALA A 235 5.10 -21.00 -3.15
CA ALA A 235 4.15 -21.90 -3.78
C ALA A 235 3.55 -22.99 -2.85
N PRO A 236 4.27 -23.55 -1.87
CA PRO A 236 3.69 -24.54 -0.94
C PRO A 236 2.53 -23.99 -0.09
N LEU A 237 2.56 -22.70 0.25
CA LEU A 237 1.57 -22.05 1.12
C LEU A 237 0.64 -21.11 0.37
N LEU A 238 1.09 -20.58 -0.76
CA LEU A 238 0.42 -19.47 -1.44
C LEU A 238 0.48 -19.67 -2.95
N HIS A 239 -0.69 -19.51 -3.57
CA HIS A 239 -0.74 -19.41 -5.01
C HIS A 239 -0.69 -17.94 -5.44
N LEU A 240 0.43 -17.57 -6.06
CA LEU A 240 0.68 -16.25 -6.59
C LEU A 240 0.35 -16.24 -8.08
N SER A 241 -0.37 -15.21 -8.53
CA SER A 241 -0.76 -15.05 -9.92
C SER A 241 -0.56 -13.62 -10.39
N LYS A 242 -0.58 -13.45 -11.72
CA LYS A 242 -0.46 -12.13 -12.33
C LYS A 242 -1.66 -11.27 -11.88
N PRO A 243 -1.44 -10.09 -11.32
CA PRO A 243 -2.52 -9.22 -10.87
C PRO A 243 -3.53 -8.97 -12.00
N GLY A 244 -4.81 -9.21 -11.73
CA GLY A 244 -5.90 -9.17 -12.72
C GLY A 244 -6.36 -10.54 -13.22
N ILE A 245 -5.64 -11.62 -12.91
CA ILE A 245 -6.07 -13.00 -13.11
C ILE A 245 -6.49 -13.56 -11.75
N SER A 246 -7.78 -13.80 -11.53
CA SER A 246 -8.28 -14.32 -10.25
C SER A 246 -8.00 -15.81 -10.13
N THR A 247 -7.04 -16.17 -9.28
CA THR A 247 -6.77 -17.56 -8.91
C THR A 247 -7.25 -17.79 -7.47
N GLY A 248 -8.14 -18.76 -7.28
CA GLY A 248 -8.72 -19.07 -5.96
C GLY A 248 -7.71 -19.59 -4.93
N VAL A 249 -8.17 -19.82 -3.70
CA VAL A 249 -7.37 -20.37 -2.60
C VAL A 249 -7.02 -21.83 -2.88
N VAL A 250 -5.73 -22.21 -2.72
CA VAL A 250 -5.26 -23.57 -3.02
C VAL A 250 -5.47 -24.51 -1.81
N PRO A 251 -6.07 -25.70 -2.00
CA PRO A 251 -6.30 -26.69 -0.92
C PRO A 251 -5.02 -27.23 -0.26
N THR A 252 -3.90 -27.27 -0.99
CA THR A 252 -2.60 -27.80 -0.53
C THR A 252 -1.93 -26.93 0.54
N ALA A 253 -2.32 -25.66 0.67
CA ALA A 253 -1.73 -24.72 1.61
C ALA A 253 -1.88 -25.17 3.08
N ALA A 254 -2.99 -25.84 3.41
CA ALA A 254 -3.28 -26.28 4.77
C ALA A 254 -2.32 -27.37 5.26
N ALA A 255 -1.96 -28.33 4.39
CA ALA A 255 -1.04 -29.41 4.75
C ALA A 255 0.40 -28.89 4.94
N ALA A 256 0.85 -27.98 4.07
CA ALA A 256 2.16 -27.36 4.19
C ALA A 256 2.26 -26.44 5.42
N ALA A 257 1.20 -25.69 5.72
CA ALA A 257 1.13 -24.85 6.92
C ALA A 257 1.22 -25.70 8.20
N ALA A 258 0.46 -26.80 8.27
CA ALA A 258 0.50 -27.70 9.41
C ALA A 258 1.89 -28.29 9.67
N SER A 259 2.62 -28.68 8.62
CA SER A 259 3.99 -29.21 8.74
C SER A 259 4.97 -28.17 9.30
N LEU A 260 4.91 -26.92 8.83
CA LEU A 260 5.78 -25.84 9.32
C LEU A 260 5.49 -25.49 10.78
N MET A 261 4.22 -25.52 11.18
CA MET A 261 3.83 -25.22 12.56
C MET A 261 4.18 -26.37 13.52
N SER A 262 4.22 -27.62 13.04
CA SER A 262 4.53 -28.80 13.86
C SER A 262 6.02 -28.94 14.21
N ASP A 263 6.93 -28.37 13.42
CA ASP A 263 8.39 -28.56 13.58
C ASP A 263 9.04 -27.56 14.56
N GLY A 264 8.27 -26.62 15.11
CA GLY A 264 8.72 -25.66 16.14
C GLY A 264 8.83 -26.23 17.57
N GLY A 265 8.54 -27.51 17.76
CA GLY A 265 8.57 -28.19 19.05
C GLY A 265 9.91 -28.88 19.34
N GLY A 266 11.00 -28.13 19.49
CA GLY A 266 12.28 -28.77 19.81
C GLY A 266 13.44 -27.84 20.11
N THR A 267 13.53 -27.32 21.34
CA THR A 267 14.70 -27.44 22.25
C THR A 267 14.49 -26.62 23.53
N THR A 268 14.06 -27.29 24.60
CA THR A 268 14.52 -26.97 25.95
C THR A 268 15.36 -28.17 26.39
N LEU A 269 16.68 -28.00 26.35
CA LEU A 269 17.62 -28.74 27.19
C LEU A 269 17.92 -27.90 28.42
#